data_AF-A0A158Q3F2-F1
#
_entry.id   AF-A0A158Q3F2-F1
#
_cell.length_a   1.000
_cell.length_b   1.000
_cell.length_c   1.000
_cell.angle_alpha   90.00
_cell.angle_beta   90.00
_cell.angle_gamma   90.00
#
_symmetry.space_group_name_H-M   'P 1'
#
loop_
_entity.id
_entity.type
_entity.pdbx_description
1 polymer ?
#
loop_
_entity_poly.entity_id
_entity_poly.type
_entity_poly.pdbx_seq_one_letter_code
_entity_poly.pdbx_strand_id
1 'polypeptide(L)'
;MLGDRRNNKIACCSPTTAGVIVAVIEFILCILSVYGLIRNFDLFGQSYFLWFLIGIISILIILSVIILLCYAIKTDNARLLIPHLFVQIFLILFLIIVALVVFLLIVFGAHRGIRRLLGHDSYHMSDEDTEYLGLLIILIYLIVAAIEVVFLYLIYKLYLYLKDYTRVQMNDPFMNNPVYTANWQVPTKRAPNGYGSPDSGDIYPYGP
;
A
#
# COMPACT_ATOMS: atom_id res chain seq x y z
N MET A 1 15.63 -21.61 21.39
CA MET A 1 16.21 -20.26 21.56
C MET A 1 15.24 -19.24 20.96
N LEU A 2 14.23 -18.83 21.74
CA LEU A 2 13.18 -17.90 21.32
C LEU A 2 13.59 -16.51 21.82
N GLY A 3 14.18 -15.73 20.92
CA GLY A 3 14.56 -14.34 21.15
C GLY A 3 13.34 -13.50 21.55
N ASP A 4 13.54 -12.77 22.64
CA ASP A 4 12.68 -11.81 23.30
C ASP A 4 11.69 -11.05 22.39
N ARG A 5 10.42 -11.49 22.35
CA ARG A 5 9.30 -10.82 21.65
C ARG A 5 8.42 -9.96 22.58
N ARG A 6 8.85 -9.64 23.79
CA ARG A 6 7.96 -9.05 24.82
C ARG A 6 7.75 -7.53 24.75
N ASN A 7 8.45 -6.79 23.88
CA ASN A 7 8.48 -5.32 23.96
C ASN A 7 7.75 -4.51 22.88
N ASN A 8 6.95 -5.11 22.00
CA ASN A 8 6.16 -4.37 20.99
C ASN A 8 4.64 -4.55 21.16
N LYS A 9 4.13 -4.36 22.39
CA LYS A 9 2.70 -4.31 22.68
C LYS A 9 2.10 -2.97 22.20
N ILE A 10 1.92 -2.80 20.90
CA ILE A 10 0.98 -1.79 20.40
C ILE A 10 -0.41 -2.41 20.45
N ALA A 11 -1.21 -1.87 21.35
CA ALA A 11 -2.53 -2.36 21.72
C ALA A 11 -3.58 -2.07 20.63
N CYS A 12 -4.56 -2.98 20.54
CA CYS A 12 -5.93 -2.80 20.04
C CYS A 12 -6.25 -2.89 18.53
N CYS A 13 -5.30 -2.83 17.59
CA CYS A 13 -5.65 -2.98 16.16
C CYS A 13 -5.05 -4.26 15.57
N SER A 14 -5.89 -5.19 15.10
CA SER A 14 -5.41 -6.34 14.32
C SER A 14 -4.77 -5.85 13.02
N PRO A 15 -3.70 -6.51 12.54
CA PRO A 15 -3.03 -6.12 11.28
C PRO A 15 -3.99 -6.18 10.08
N THR A 16 -5.03 -7.00 10.16
CA THR A 16 -6.12 -7.03 9.18
C THR A 16 -6.88 -5.71 9.12
N THR A 17 -7.18 -5.10 10.27
CA THR A 17 -7.86 -3.79 10.34
C THR A 17 -6.98 -2.70 9.75
N ALA A 18 -5.67 -2.73 10.02
CA ALA A 18 -4.73 -1.82 9.37
C ALA A 18 -4.74 -1.97 7.84
N GLY A 19 -4.76 -3.22 7.33
CA GLY A 19 -4.89 -3.50 5.90
C GLY A 19 -6.18 -2.97 5.27
N VAL A 20 -7.32 -3.08 5.97
CA VAL A 20 -8.59 -2.50 5.51
C VAL A 20 -8.52 -0.97 5.48
N ILE A 21 -7.92 -0.34 6.49
CA ILE A 21 -7.73 1.11 6.52
C ILE A 21 -6.87 1.56 5.32
N VAL A 22 -5.78 0.85 5.02
CA VAL A 22 -4.95 1.13 3.84
C VAL A 22 -5.77 1.02 2.56
N ALA A 23 -6.55 -0.05 2.38
CA ALA A 23 -7.40 -0.22 1.19
C ALA A 23 -8.41 0.94 1.01
N VAL A 24 -8.99 1.43 2.10
CA VAL A 24 -9.92 2.58 2.08
C VAL A 24 -9.18 3.86 1.68
N ILE A 25 -7.99 4.12 2.23
CA ILE A 25 -7.24 5.33 1.89
C ILE A 25 -6.74 5.26 0.44
N GLU A 26 -6.23 4.11 -0.02
CA GLU A 26 -5.84 3.89 -1.42
C GLU A 26 -7.04 4.12 -2.37
N PHE A 27 -8.24 3.70 -1.98
CA PHE A 27 -9.45 3.95 -2.76
C PHE A 27 -9.79 5.46 -2.85
N ILE A 28 -9.64 6.21 -1.75
CA ILE A 28 -9.83 7.67 -1.76
C ILE A 28 -8.78 8.36 -2.64
N LEU A 29 -7.51 7.95 -2.55
CA LEU A 29 -6.44 8.47 -3.42
C LEU A 29 -6.71 8.13 -4.90
N CYS A 30 -7.28 6.97 -5.18
CA CYS A 30 -7.71 6.59 -6.54
C CYS A 30 -8.85 7.48 -7.06
N ILE A 31 -9.81 7.86 -6.22
CA ILE A 31 -10.87 8.81 -6.61
C ILE A 31 -10.26 10.19 -6.90
N LEU A 32 -9.34 10.65 -6.05
CA LEU A 32 -8.65 11.92 -6.24
C LEU A 32 -7.82 11.93 -7.52
N SER A 33 -7.15 10.82 -7.86
CA SER A 33 -6.38 10.70 -9.10
C SER A 33 -7.27 10.70 -10.33
N VAL A 34 -8.44 10.03 -10.29
CA VAL A 34 -9.46 10.10 -11.35
C VAL A 34 -9.96 11.54 -11.54
N TYR A 35 -10.29 12.23 -10.44
CA TYR A 35 -10.72 13.63 -10.48
C TYR A 35 -9.64 14.53 -11.10
N GLY A 36 -8.39 14.38 -10.66
CA GLY A 36 -7.26 15.13 -11.22
C GLY A 36 -7.04 14.84 -12.70
N LEU A 37 -7.17 13.58 -13.12
CA LEU A 37 -7.03 13.16 -14.51
C LEU A 37 -8.07 13.82 -15.43
N ILE A 38 -9.34 13.80 -15.02
CA ILE A 38 -10.45 14.43 -15.74
C ILE A 38 -10.26 15.94 -15.78
N ARG A 39 -9.92 16.56 -14.64
CA ARG A 39 -9.74 18.02 -14.55
C ARG A 39 -8.59 18.52 -15.42
N ASN A 40 -7.46 17.80 -15.45
CA ASN A 40 -6.33 18.15 -16.32
C ASN A 40 -6.68 17.96 -17.80
N PHE A 41 -7.43 16.92 -18.14
CA PHE A 41 -7.90 16.73 -19.52
C PHE A 41 -8.82 17.86 -19.98
N ASP A 42 -9.71 18.34 -19.10
CA ASP A 42 -10.61 19.47 -19.38
C ASP A 42 -9.86 20.80 -19.55
N LEU A 43 -8.78 21.01 -18.79
CA LEU A 43 -7.96 22.24 -18.84
C LEU A 43 -7.01 22.29 -20.04
N PHE A 44 -6.36 21.18 -20.39
CA PHE A 44 -5.31 21.14 -21.41
C PHE A 44 -5.77 20.53 -22.75
N GLY A 45 -6.89 19.82 -22.75
CA GLY A 45 -7.43 19.18 -23.94
C GLY A 45 -6.46 18.18 -24.56
N GLN A 46 -6.25 18.30 -25.88
CA GLN A 46 -5.49 17.32 -26.67
C GLN A 46 -4.01 17.21 -26.27
N SER A 47 -3.38 18.26 -25.73
CA SER A 47 -1.97 18.19 -25.31
C SER A 47 -1.74 17.21 -24.14
N TYR A 48 -2.80 16.93 -23.37
CA TYR A 48 -2.77 16.00 -22.24
C TYR A 48 -3.26 14.58 -22.60
N PHE A 49 -3.65 14.32 -23.85
CA PHE A 49 -4.26 13.04 -24.24
C PHE A 49 -3.39 11.81 -23.95
N LEU A 50 -2.07 11.89 -24.21
CA LEU A 50 -1.15 10.78 -23.91
C LEU A 50 -1.04 10.52 -22.40
N TRP A 51 -0.95 11.58 -21.60
CA TRP A 51 -0.93 11.49 -20.13
C TRP A 51 -2.26 10.97 -19.58
N PHE A 52 -3.37 11.34 -20.22
CA PHE A 52 -4.70 10.84 -19.90
C PHE A 52 -4.79 9.32 -20.08
N LEU A 53 -4.31 8.80 -21.22
CA LEU A 53 -4.30 7.35 -21.50
C LEU A 53 -3.41 6.59 -20.50
N ILE A 54 -2.21 7.11 -20.21
CA ILE A 54 -1.31 6.54 -19.20
C ILE A 54 -1.96 6.54 -17.82
N GLY A 55 -2.68 7.62 -17.48
CA GLY A 55 -3.42 7.74 -16.22
C GLY A 55 -4.54 6.71 -16.08
N ILE A 56 -5.30 6.43 -17.15
CA ILE A 56 -6.33 5.38 -17.15
C ILE A 56 -5.71 4.01 -16.86
N ILE A 57 -4.59 3.68 -17.53
CA ILE A 57 -3.89 2.40 -17.31
C ILE A 57 -3.42 2.30 -15.85
N SER A 58 -2.88 3.38 -15.31
CA SER A 58 -2.46 3.46 -13.89
C SER A 58 -3.63 3.20 -12.94
N ILE A 59 -4.80 3.81 -13.17
CA ILE A 59 -6.01 3.59 -12.37
C ILE A 59 -6.44 2.12 -12.38
N LEU A 60 -6.41 1.46 -13.55
CA LEU A 60 -6.77 0.04 -13.66
C LEU A 60 -5.83 -0.87 -12.86
N ILE A 61 -4.53 -0.55 -12.85
CA ILE A 61 -3.53 -1.28 -12.04
C ILE A 61 -3.82 -1.08 -10.55
N ILE A 62 -4.05 0.16 -10.11
CA ILE A 62 -4.35 0.47 -8.71
C ILE A 62 -5.62 -0.25 -8.23
N LEU A 63 -6.71 -0.21 -9.02
CA LEU A 63 -7.94 -0.92 -8.69
C LEU A 63 -7.73 -2.44 -8.58
N SER A 64 -6.97 -3.02 -9.50
CA SER A 64 -6.64 -4.45 -9.46
C SER A 64 -5.87 -4.81 -8.18
N VAL A 65 -4.94 -3.95 -7.77
CA VAL A 65 -4.13 -4.11 -6.56
C VAL A 65 -4.97 -3.99 -5.28
N ILE A 66 -5.90 -3.02 -5.22
CA ILE A 66 -6.86 -2.89 -4.10
C ILE A 66 -7.74 -4.14 -3.98
N ILE A 67 -8.24 -4.67 -5.10
CA ILE A 67 -9.05 -5.91 -5.12
C ILE A 67 -8.23 -7.09 -4.60
N LEU A 68 -6.97 -7.23 -5.02
CA LEU A 68 -6.07 -8.28 -4.54
C LEU A 68 -5.81 -8.16 -3.04
N LEU A 69 -5.63 -6.94 -2.50
CA LEU A 69 -5.48 -6.71 -1.07
C LEU A 69 -6.72 -7.16 -0.29
N CYS A 70 -7.91 -6.73 -0.72
CA CYS A 70 -9.18 -7.15 -0.11
C CYS A 70 -9.39 -8.67 -0.20
N TYR A 71 -9.08 -9.27 -1.34
CA TYR A 71 -9.21 -10.71 -1.56
C TYR A 71 -8.22 -11.51 -0.71
N ALA A 72 -7.02 -10.99 -0.51
CA ALA A 72 -6.03 -11.63 0.34
C ALA A 72 -6.38 -11.57 1.84
N ILE A 73 -6.98 -10.47 2.30
CA ILE A 73 -7.55 -10.36 3.64
C ILE A 73 -8.72 -11.34 3.80
N LYS A 74 -9.58 -11.47 2.78
CA LYS A 74 -10.72 -12.40 2.82
C LYS A 74 -10.31 -13.87 2.81
N THR A 75 -9.26 -14.22 2.06
CA THR A 75 -8.81 -15.61 1.89
C THR A 75 -7.64 -16.00 2.80
N ASP A 76 -7.17 -15.08 3.64
CA ASP A 76 -6.01 -15.23 4.52
C ASP A 76 -4.75 -15.76 3.80
N ASN A 77 -4.58 -15.37 2.53
CA ASN A 77 -3.54 -15.88 1.64
C ASN A 77 -2.44 -14.84 1.45
N ALA A 78 -1.32 -15.02 2.15
CA ALA A 78 -0.16 -14.11 2.09
C ALA A 78 0.41 -13.94 0.67
N ARG A 79 0.30 -14.95 -0.20
CA ARG A 79 0.85 -14.92 -1.56
C ARG A 79 0.21 -13.84 -2.43
N LEU A 80 -1.05 -13.50 -2.17
CA LEU A 80 -1.79 -12.47 -2.92
C LEU A 80 -1.34 -11.04 -2.57
N LEU A 81 -0.60 -10.84 -1.47
CA LEU A 81 -0.04 -9.53 -1.11
C LEU A 81 1.25 -9.20 -1.87
N ILE A 82 1.92 -10.21 -2.42
CA ILE A 82 3.19 -10.02 -3.16
C ILE A 82 3.05 -9.01 -4.31
N PRO A 83 2.05 -9.10 -5.21
CA PRO A 83 1.88 -8.10 -6.26
C PRO A 83 1.59 -6.70 -5.71
N HIS A 84 0.84 -6.58 -4.60
CA HIS A 84 0.55 -5.30 -3.95
C HIS A 84 1.84 -4.63 -3.45
N LEU A 85 2.67 -5.38 -2.70
CA LEU A 85 3.97 -4.91 -2.22
C LEU A 85 4.91 -4.48 -3.35
N PHE A 86 4.94 -5.24 -4.46
CA PHE A 86 5.77 -4.89 -5.61
C PHE A 86 5.34 -3.58 -6.27
N VAL A 87 4.03 -3.38 -6.45
CA VAL A 87 3.47 -2.14 -7.03
C VAL A 87 3.74 -0.95 -6.12
N GLN A 88 3.62 -1.09 -4.80
CA GLN A 88 3.95 -0.01 -3.86
C GLN A 88 5.42 0.40 -3.92
N ILE A 89 6.35 -0.56 -3.93
CA ILE A 89 7.78 -0.26 -4.06
C ILE A 89 8.07 0.47 -5.38
N PHE A 90 7.46 0.00 -6.49
CA PHE A 90 7.59 0.65 -7.79
C PHE A 90 7.05 2.09 -7.76
N LEU A 91 5.89 2.32 -7.14
CA LEU A 91 5.26 3.63 -7.04
C LEU A 91 6.10 4.60 -6.21
N ILE A 92 6.67 4.17 -5.08
CA ILE A 92 7.58 4.97 -4.26
C ILE A 92 8.81 5.40 -5.08
N LEU A 93 9.46 4.45 -5.76
CA LEU A 93 10.63 4.74 -6.59
C LEU A 93 10.27 5.71 -7.74
N PHE A 94 9.11 5.50 -8.38
CA PHE A 94 8.63 6.37 -9.44
C PHE A 94 8.42 7.80 -8.94
N LEU A 95 7.75 8.00 -7.79
CA LEU A 95 7.53 9.33 -7.21
C LEU A 95 8.84 10.05 -6.89
N ILE A 96 9.83 9.34 -6.35
CA ILE A 96 11.15 9.90 -6.05
C ILE A 96 11.87 10.30 -7.35
N ILE A 97 11.84 9.46 -8.38
CA ILE A 97 12.46 9.76 -9.67
C ILE A 97 11.80 10.98 -10.32
N VAL A 98 10.47 11.05 -10.34
CA VAL A 98 9.78 12.21 -10.95
C VAL A 98 10.08 13.49 -10.16
N ALA A 99 10.08 13.44 -8.82
CA ALA A 99 10.47 14.59 -7.99
C ALA A 99 11.92 15.04 -8.28
N LEU A 100 12.85 14.10 -8.44
CA LEU A 100 14.23 14.38 -8.83
C LEU A 100 14.32 15.02 -10.22
N VAL A 101 13.58 14.50 -11.20
CA VAL A 101 13.57 15.05 -12.57
C VAL A 101 13.04 16.48 -12.58
N VAL A 102 11.94 16.76 -11.88
CA VAL A 102 11.39 18.12 -11.77
C VAL A 102 12.37 19.04 -11.04
N PHE A 103 13.02 18.57 -9.97
CA PHE A 103 14.05 19.33 -9.25
C PHE A 103 15.21 19.71 -10.17
N LEU A 104 15.73 18.76 -10.95
CA LEU A 104 16.80 19.01 -11.92
C LEU A 104 16.37 20.03 -12.99
N LEU A 105 15.14 19.95 -13.49
CA LEU A 105 14.63 20.91 -14.47
C LEU A 105 14.54 22.34 -13.91
N ILE A 106 14.20 22.50 -12.62
CA ILE A 106 14.24 23.79 -11.94
C ILE A 106 15.67 24.30 -11.84
N VAL A 107 16.61 23.45 -11.40
CA VAL A 107 18.03 23.83 -11.25
C VAL A 107 18.65 24.28 -12.59
N PHE A 108 18.28 23.66 -13.70
CA PHE A 108 18.74 24.06 -15.03
C PHE A 108 17.96 25.21 -15.67
N GLY A 109 16.95 25.78 -15.00
CA GLY A 109 16.10 26.84 -15.57
C GLY A 109 15.29 26.38 -16.79
N ALA A 110 15.03 25.07 -16.92
CA ALA A 110 14.38 24.47 -18.07
C ALA A 110 12.84 24.50 -17.93
N HIS A 111 12.24 25.69 -17.80
CA HIS A 111 10.80 25.88 -17.58
C HIS A 111 9.93 25.22 -18.67
N ARG A 112 10.39 25.21 -19.92
CA ARG A 112 9.72 24.49 -21.02
C ARG A 112 9.64 22.99 -20.76
N GLY A 113 10.67 22.41 -20.12
CA GLY A 113 10.69 21.00 -19.73
C GLY A 113 9.61 20.68 -18.69
N ILE A 114 9.44 21.54 -17.68
CA ILE A 114 8.41 21.40 -16.66
C ILE A 114 7.01 21.45 -17.30
N ARG A 115 6.76 22.42 -18.19
CA ARG A 115 5.48 22.54 -18.91
C ARG A 115 5.19 21.30 -19.75
N ARG A 116 6.19 20.74 -20.44
CA ARG A 116 6.04 19.51 -21.23
C ARG A 116 5.74 18.28 -20.39
N LEU A 117 6.42 18.13 -19.25
CA LEU A 117 6.16 17.02 -18.33
C LEU A 117 4.72 17.01 -17.81
N LEU A 118 4.11 18.19 -17.70
CA LEU A 118 2.74 18.35 -17.20
C LEU A 118 1.68 18.36 -18.31
N GLY A 119 2.09 18.35 -19.58
CA GLY A 119 1.18 18.48 -20.72
C GLY A 119 0.70 19.92 -20.97
N HIS A 120 1.35 20.92 -20.38
CA HIS A 120 1.05 22.35 -20.51
C HIS A 120 1.81 23.03 -21.67
N ASP A 121 2.24 22.30 -22.71
CA ASP A 121 3.15 22.84 -23.75
C ASP A 121 2.59 24.10 -24.45
N SER A 122 1.27 24.23 -24.54
CA SER A 122 0.58 25.37 -25.16
C SER A 122 -0.08 26.34 -24.17
N TYR A 123 -0.01 26.11 -22.86
CA TYR A 123 -0.66 26.96 -21.87
C TYR A 123 0.23 28.17 -21.53
N HIS A 124 -0.28 29.39 -21.75
CA HIS A 124 0.45 30.61 -21.42
C HIS A 124 0.56 30.77 -19.90
N MET A 125 1.76 30.58 -19.38
CA MET A 125 2.08 30.62 -17.96
C MET A 125 3.38 31.40 -17.79
N SER A 126 3.49 32.21 -16.73
CA SER A 126 4.73 32.91 -16.45
C SER A 126 5.82 31.93 -16.00
N ASP A 127 7.08 32.32 -16.11
CA ASP A 127 8.19 31.47 -15.65
C ASP A 127 8.17 31.33 -14.12
N GLU A 128 7.77 32.38 -13.40
CA GLU A 128 7.55 32.39 -11.95
C GLU A 128 6.46 31.40 -11.52
N ASP A 129 5.32 31.40 -12.21
CA ASP A 129 4.25 30.42 -11.94
C ASP A 129 4.75 29.00 -12.19
N THR A 130 5.60 28.81 -13.22
CA THR A 130 6.10 27.48 -13.62
C THR A 130 7.06 26.93 -12.57
N GLU A 131 7.88 27.79 -11.99
CA GLU A 131 8.75 27.44 -10.87
C GLU A 131 7.95 27.08 -9.61
N TYR A 132 6.98 27.91 -9.22
CA TYR A 132 6.11 27.64 -8.06
C TYR A 132 5.35 26.33 -8.21
N LEU A 133 4.79 26.08 -9.39
CA LEU A 133 4.08 24.85 -9.70
C LEU A 133 5.01 23.63 -9.67
N GLY A 134 6.25 23.77 -10.18
CA GLY A 134 7.29 22.74 -10.08
C GLY A 134 7.63 22.39 -8.63
N LEU A 135 7.82 23.40 -7.76
CA LEU A 135 8.08 23.20 -6.33
C LEU A 135 6.91 22.51 -5.62
N LEU A 136 5.67 22.90 -5.95
CA LEU A 136 4.47 22.28 -5.41
C LEU A 136 4.34 20.82 -5.81
N ILE A 137 4.67 20.46 -7.06
CA ILE A 137 4.70 19.05 -7.50
C ILE A 137 5.73 18.25 -6.73
N ILE A 138 6.95 18.78 -6.56
CA ILE A 138 8.00 18.10 -5.78
C ILE A 138 7.49 17.84 -4.36
N LEU A 139 6.91 18.85 -3.70
CA LEU A 139 6.39 18.72 -2.36
C LEU A 139 5.30 17.65 -2.26
N ILE A 140 4.32 17.66 -3.18
CA ILE A 140 3.23 16.67 -3.21
C ILE A 140 3.80 15.27 -3.43
N TYR A 141 4.70 15.07 -4.39
CA TYR A 141 5.27 13.75 -4.65
C TYR A 141 6.10 13.20 -3.49
N LEU A 142 6.82 14.06 -2.76
CA LEU A 142 7.53 13.64 -1.54
C LEU A 142 6.56 13.27 -0.41
N ILE A 143 5.47 14.02 -0.23
CA ILE A 143 4.44 13.69 0.78
C ILE A 143 3.76 12.36 0.42
N VAL A 144 3.35 12.16 -0.83
CA VAL A 144 2.74 10.91 -1.28
C VAL A 144 3.73 9.75 -1.13
N ALA A 145 5.01 9.93 -1.49
CA ALA A 145 6.03 8.90 -1.28
C ALA A 145 6.20 8.53 0.21
N ALA A 146 6.15 9.51 1.12
CA ALA A 146 6.20 9.24 2.55
C ALA A 146 4.97 8.46 3.05
N ILE A 147 3.78 8.78 2.55
CA ILE A 147 2.54 8.04 2.84
C ILE A 147 2.66 6.59 2.34
N GLU A 148 3.16 6.40 1.12
CA GLU A 148 3.35 5.08 0.51
C GLU A 148 4.38 4.23 1.27
N VAL A 149 5.42 4.83 1.85
CA VAL A 149 6.34 4.14 2.77
C VAL A 149 5.62 3.65 4.03
N VAL A 150 4.69 4.45 4.58
CA VAL A 150 3.85 4.03 5.72
C VAL A 150 2.93 2.88 5.31
N PHE A 151 2.30 2.95 4.15
CA PHE A 151 1.45 1.86 3.66
C PHE A 151 2.25 0.58 3.41
N LEU A 152 3.43 0.69 2.78
CA LEU A 152 4.34 -0.44 2.58
C LEU A 152 4.70 -1.11 3.90
N TYR A 153 4.98 -0.32 4.95
CA TYR A 153 5.26 -0.86 6.28
C TYR A 153 4.05 -1.63 6.85
N LEU A 154 2.84 -1.07 6.73
CA LEU A 154 1.61 -1.72 7.22
C LEU A 154 1.29 -3.01 6.46
N ILE A 155 1.36 -2.99 5.13
CA ILE A 155 1.11 -4.18 4.30
C ILE A 155 2.21 -5.23 4.48
N TYR A 156 3.47 -4.82 4.67
CA TYR A 156 4.55 -5.75 4.98
C TYR A 156 4.34 -6.44 6.33
N LYS A 157 3.89 -5.71 7.36
CA LYS A 157 3.49 -6.29 8.65
C LYS A 157 2.33 -7.27 8.49
N LEU A 158 1.32 -6.94 7.68
CA LEU A 158 0.21 -7.84 7.34
C LEU A 158 0.71 -9.09 6.59
N TYR A 159 1.63 -8.95 5.65
CA TYR A 159 2.23 -10.07 4.92
C TYR A 159 2.98 -11.01 5.86
N LEU A 160 3.82 -10.48 6.76
CA LEU A 160 4.51 -11.29 7.76
C LEU A 160 3.52 -12.01 8.69
N TYR A 161 2.47 -11.31 9.13
CA TYR A 161 1.40 -11.91 9.91
C TYR A 161 0.76 -13.09 9.16
N LEU A 162 0.25 -12.90 7.94
CA LEU A 162 -0.39 -13.98 7.17
C LEU A 162 0.58 -15.14 6.84
N LYS A 163 1.86 -14.85 6.60
CA LYS A 163 2.90 -15.85 6.36
C LYS A 163 3.20 -16.68 7.62
N ASP A 164 3.25 -16.06 8.79
CA ASP A 164 3.51 -16.78 10.04
C ASP A 164 2.31 -17.68 10.41
N TYR A 165 1.07 -17.23 10.19
CA TYR A 165 -0.12 -18.08 10.40
C TYR A 165 -0.16 -19.30 9.49
N THR A 166 0.20 -19.14 8.21
CA THR A 166 0.30 -20.28 7.28
C THR A 166 1.39 -21.26 7.70
N ARG A 167 2.50 -20.78 8.29
CA ARG A 167 3.56 -21.64 8.82
C ARG A 167 3.14 -22.42 10.07
N VAL A 168 2.35 -21.80 10.96
CA VAL A 168 1.80 -22.50 12.14
C VAL A 168 0.86 -23.61 11.70
N GLN A 169 -0.02 -23.36 10.74
CA GLN A 169 -0.91 -24.39 10.18
C GLN A 169 -0.12 -25.54 9.53
N MET A 170 0.92 -25.24 8.73
CA MET A 170 1.70 -26.26 8.04
C MET A 170 2.60 -27.11 8.96
N ASN A 171 2.99 -26.58 10.12
CA ASN A 171 3.84 -27.27 11.07
C ASN A 171 3.05 -28.05 12.13
N ASP A 172 1.71 -28.01 12.11
CA ASP A 172 0.89 -28.75 13.05
C ASP A 172 0.97 -30.26 12.75
N PRO A 173 1.56 -31.07 13.66
CA PRO A 173 1.70 -32.51 13.46
C PRO A 173 0.34 -33.25 13.46
N PHE A 174 -0.75 -32.58 13.83
CA PHE A 174 -2.08 -33.16 13.93
C PHE A 174 -3.03 -32.78 12.79
N MET A 175 -2.59 -31.98 11.81
CA MET A 175 -3.41 -31.51 10.67
C MET A 175 -4.10 -32.63 9.87
N ASN A 176 -3.56 -33.85 9.90
CA ASN A 176 -4.11 -35.03 9.22
C ASN A 176 -4.66 -36.11 10.17
N ASN A 177 -4.82 -35.81 11.47
CA ASN A 177 -5.29 -36.80 12.43
C ASN A 177 -6.83 -36.80 12.50
N PRO A 178 -7.52 -37.91 12.12
CA PRO A 178 -8.98 -37.98 12.15
C PRO A 178 -9.58 -37.89 13.56
N VAL A 179 -8.76 -38.01 14.61
CA VAL A 179 -9.17 -37.83 16.01
C VAL A 179 -9.19 -36.34 16.41
N TYR A 180 -8.41 -35.49 15.73
CA TYR A 180 -8.24 -34.08 16.03
C TYR A 180 -8.82 -33.18 14.92
N THR A 181 -9.97 -33.55 14.37
CA THR A 181 -10.66 -32.75 13.33
C THR A 181 -11.22 -31.42 13.82
N ALA A 182 -11.27 -31.21 15.15
CA ALA A 182 -11.58 -29.90 15.71
C ALA A 182 -10.31 -29.04 15.64
N ASN A 183 -10.39 -27.83 15.07
CA ASN A 183 -9.30 -26.85 15.01
C ASN A 183 -8.97 -26.26 16.40
N TRP A 184 -8.89 -27.10 17.43
CA TRP A 184 -8.61 -26.65 18.78
C TRP A 184 -7.15 -26.22 18.90
N GLN A 185 -6.17 -26.93 18.34
CA GLN A 185 -4.73 -26.62 18.54
C GLN A 185 -4.25 -25.35 17.84
N VAL A 186 -4.95 -24.89 16.79
CA VAL A 186 -4.54 -23.72 16.03
C VAL A 186 -5.43 -22.56 16.47
N PRO A 187 -4.87 -21.49 17.07
CA PRO A 187 -5.66 -20.29 17.37
C PRO A 187 -6.39 -19.87 16.10
N THR A 188 -7.71 -19.67 16.20
CA THR A 188 -8.47 -19.16 15.05
C THR A 188 -7.79 -17.89 14.55
N LYS A 189 -7.67 -17.68 13.24
CA LYS A 189 -6.94 -16.54 12.66
C LYS A 189 -7.45 -15.16 13.12
N ARG A 190 -8.60 -15.11 13.81
CA ARG A 190 -9.21 -13.92 14.41
C ARG A 190 -8.99 -13.79 15.92
N ALA A 191 -8.26 -14.71 16.54
CA ALA A 191 -8.07 -14.71 17.97
C ALA A 191 -7.13 -13.57 18.40
N PRO A 192 -7.50 -12.76 19.41
CA PRO A 192 -6.64 -11.70 19.91
C PRO A 192 -5.31 -12.29 20.39
N ASN A 193 -4.20 -11.76 19.88
CA ASN A 193 -2.83 -12.13 20.27
C ASN A 193 -2.38 -13.57 19.90
N GLY A 194 -3.11 -14.27 19.02
CA GLY A 194 -2.72 -15.61 18.59
C GLY A 194 -2.83 -16.68 19.67
N TYR A 195 -3.63 -16.42 20.72
CA TYR A 195 -4.03 -17.44 21.68
C TYR A 195 -5.37 -18.03 21.27
N GLY A 196 -5.53 -19.34 21.30
CA GLY A 196 -6.81 -19.97 21.04
C GLY A 196 -7.77 -19.80 22.22
N SER A 197 -8.99 -20.32 22.07
CA SER A 197 -9.95 -20.33 23.18
C SER A 197 -9.44 -21.22 24.33
N PRO A 198 -9.99 -21.17 25.54
CA PRO A 198 -9.63 -22.15 26.59
C PRO A 198 -9.70 -23.61 26.12
N ASP A 199 -10.53 -23.89 25.11
CA ASP A 199 -10.66 -25.20 24.46
C ASP A 199 -9.49 -25.57 23.52
N SER A 200 -8.63 -24.61 23.17
CA SER A 200 -7.42 -24.80 22.34
C SER A 200 -6.23 -25.37 23.09
N GLY A 201 -6.36 -25.60 24.41
CA GLY A 201 -5.26 -26.07 25.25
C GLY A 201 -4.20 -25.01 25.52
N ASP A 202 -4.49 -23.73 25.29
CA ASP A 202 -3.60 -22.66 25.74
C ASP A 202 -3.59 -22.62 27.28
N ILE A 203 -2.47 -23.08 27.83
CA ILE A 203 -2.15 -23.01 29.25
C ILE A 203 -2.11 -21.52 29.61
N TYR A 204 -3.12 -21.04 30.32
CA TYR A 204 -3.07 -19.74 30.99
C TYR A 204 -1.74 -19.64 31.77
N PRO A 205 -1.10 -18.46 31.86
CA PRO A 205 0.10 -18.27 32.68
C PRO A 205 -0.16 -18.40 34.20
N TYR A 206 -1.25 -19.07 34.60
CA TYR A 206 -1.66 -19.34 35.97
C TYR A 206 -2.17 -20.79 36.06
N GLY A 207 -1.23 -21.75 36.11
CA GLY A 207 -1.41 -22.92 36.96
C GLY A 207 -0.98 -22.56 38.39
N PRO A 208 -1.31 -23.36 39.42
CA PRO A 208 -0.89 -23.07 40.80
C PRO A 208 0.62 -22.80 40.93
#